data_AF-A0AAV6FPK7-F1
#
_entry.id   AF-A0AAV6FPK7-F1
#
_cell.length_a   1.000
_cell.length_b   1.000
_cell.length_c   1.000
_cell.angle_alpha   90.00
_cell.angle_beta   90.00
_cell.angle_gamma   90.00
#
_symmetry.space_group_name_H-M   'P 1'
#
loop_
_entity.id
_entity.type
_entity.pdbx_description
1 polymer ?
#
loop_
_entity_poly.entity_id
_entity_poly.type
_entity_poly.pdbx_seq_one_letter_code
_entity_poly.pdbx_strand_id
1 'polypeptide(L)'
;MATLSAKPGLRHNVSDWEARNKQLSQTAEYQRQVSHDVRQEGLVLRNETTTKTKWDESDSSRRLADRIQDINHWKSKLEHCAQDVDKEMDALTQSKEETELALAATALPLEVTVECLTLWEGRRGGELVSDPVEAELKKDVELIDNCQRTLQQRIDQSFEQLCLLQEAWHEVNSDLQNKRDALDVDMSCLSLTVTSPQISLKPKPLRIPSSTSTPQQWEKFSIYNIAKAKEEMQASLALRENMSVTRAQVQNDMGAQEMALEFALRKRKHHLLQSRDELKWQLRTTQDEIQDLEKDIRGLETDLHAKQSFLKLTHTRLENRFKRPGVDLCWDEVQFGLVEELKQLEVTIQTLHQKLGQARHSLQALQQHEACMQEDLSRKDEAVALMQRCQEVRKRIAAAKPDHRSSGTVVPLTNSSGRHAVTKA
;
A
#
# COMPACT_ATOMS: atom_id res chain seq x y z
N MET A 1 64.65 111.33 34.90
CA MET A 1 64.84 110.40 36.04
C MET A 1 63.60 110.45 36.92
N ALA A 2 62.63 109.56 36.68
CA ALA A 2 61.50 109.34 37.56
C ALA A 2 61.88 108.19 38.51
N THR A 3 62.17 108.51 39.77
CA THR A 3 62.49 107.52 40.80
C THR A 3 61.20 106.89 41.29
N LEU A 4 61.04 105.60 40.99
CA LEU A 4 60.00 104.73 41.52
C LEU A 4 60.10 104.69 43.05
N SER A 5 59.25 105.46 43.73
CA SER A 5 59.05 105.37 45.18
C SER A 5 58.21 104.12 45.45
N ALA A 6 58.89 102.98 45.64
CA ALA A 6 58.27 101.80 46.22
C ALA A 6 57.97 102.10 47.70
N LYS A 7 56.70 101.95 48.11
CA LYS A 7 56.29 102.07 49.52
C LYS A 7 57.21 101.20 50.41
N PRO A 8 57.72 101.70 51.54
CA PRO A 8 58.45 100.86 52.49
C PRO A 8 57.51 99.75 52.98
N GLY A 9 57.94 98.49 52.80
CA GLY A 9 57.19 97.33 53.27
C GLY A 9 56.93 97.42 54.78
N LEU A 10 55.76 96.92 55.20
CA LEU A 10 55.36 96.86 56.60
C LEU A 10 56.45 96.13 57.42
N ARG A 11 57.03 96.80 58.43
CA ARG A 11 58.03 96.17 59.30
C ARG A 11 57.32 95.40 60.41
N HIS A 12 57.45 94.08 60.39
CA HIS A 12 56.90 93.21 61.43
C HIS A 12 57.83 93.16 62.65
N ASN A 13 57.25 93.10 63.87
CA ASN A 13 58.02 92.82 65.07
C ASN A 13 58.55 91.37 65.01
N VAL A 14 59.69 91.09 65.64
CA VAL A 14 60.31 89.76 65.65
C VAL A 14 59.34 88.71 66.19
N SER A 15 58.55 89.04 67.22
CA SER A 15 57.52 88.15 67.76
C SER A 15 56.40 87.82 66.76
N ASP A 16 55.96 88.80 65.95
CA ASP A 16 54.94 88.58 64.90
C ASP A 16 55.51 87.76 63.73
N TRP A 17 56.78 87.96 63.40
CA TRP A 17 57.50 87.16 62.39
C TRP A 17 57.69 85.71 62.86
N GLU A 18 58.06 85.49 64.11
CA GLU A 18 58.17 84.16 64.73
C GLU A 18 56.81 83.46 64.79
N ALA A 19 55.74 84.16 65.19
CA ALA A 19 54.38 83.63 65.21
C ALA A 19 53.88 83.25 63.81
N ARG A 20 54.13 84.11 62.80
CA ARG A 20 53.79 83.84 61.41
C ARG A 20 54.57 82.66 60.84
N ASN A 21 55.87 82.56 61.11
CA ASN A 21 56.68 81.42 60.66
C ASN A 21 56.26 80.12 61.34
N LYS A 22 55.91 80.16 62.63
CA LYS A 22 55.34 79.02 63.35
C LYS A 22 54.00 78.59 62.75
N GLN A 23 53.12 79.55 62.46
CA GLN A 23 51.83 79.28 61.79
C GLN A 23 52.02 78.70 60.39
N LEU A 24 52.96 79.22 59.59
CA LEU A 24 53.30 78.70 58.27
C LEU A 24 53.86 77.27 58.35
N SER A 25 54.74 76.98 59.32
CA SER A 25 55.27 75.63 59.56
C SER A 25 54.15 74.66 59.95
N GLN A 26 53.30 75.04 60.91
CA GLN A 26 52.17 74.22 61.37
C GLN A 26 51.15 73.98 60.25
N THR A 27 50.85 75.00 59.44
CA THR A 27 49.96 74.86 58.28
C THR A 27 50.58 73.93 57.23
N ALA A 28 51.88 74.05 56.96
CA ALA A 28 52.57 73.18 56.01
C ALA A 28 52.63 71.73 56.51
N GLU A 29 52.84 71.50 57.81
CA GLU A 29 52.78 70.17 58.43
C GLU A 29 51.38 69.57 58.32
N TYR A 30 50.34 70.33 58.67
CA TYR A 30 48.95 69.90 58.52
C TYR A 30 48.58 69.59 57.07
N GLN A 31 48.93 70.46 56.11
CA GLN A 31 48.68 70.22 54.69
C GLN A 31 49.45 69.01 54.14
N ARG A 32 50.69 68.79 54.59
CA ARG A 32 51.45 67.57 54.27
C ARG A 32 50.79 66.32 54.85
N GLN A 33 50.26 66.39 56.07
CA GLN A 33 49.55 65.28 56.69
C GLN A 33 48.26 64.94 55.92
N VAL A 34 47.40 65.93 55.64
CA VAL A 34 46.18 65.73 54.84
C VAL A 34 46.51 65.18 53.44
N SER A 35 47.54 65.72 52.78
CA SER A 35 47.99 65.21 51.47
C SER A 35 48.56 63.79 51.56
N HIS A 36 49.25 63.45 52.65
CA HIS A 36 49.71 62.09 52.90
C HIS A 36 48.53 61.14 53.06
N ASP A 37 47.55 61.49 53.87
CA ASP A 37 46.38 60.64 54.16
C ASP A 37 45.54 60.41 52.89
N VAL A 38 45.25 61.46 52.10
CA VAL A 38 44.58 61.34 50.80
C VAL A 38 45.37 60.46 49.82
N ARG A 39 46.70 60.55 49.81
CA ARG A 39 47.53 59.67 48.98
C ARG A 39 47.48 58.22 49.45
N GLN A 40 47.51 57.96 50.75
CA GLN A 40 47.40 56.61 51.30
C GLN A 40 46.02 56.02 51.02
N GLU A 41 44.94 56.76 51.26
CA GLU A 41 43.57 56.38 50.91
C GLU A 41 43.44 56.10 49.41
N GLY A 42 44.01 56.97 48.56
CA GLY A 42 44.03 56.78 47.11
C GLY A 42 44.80 55.54 46.67
N LEU A 43 45.91 55.20 47.34
CA LEU A 43 46.67 53.98 47.07
C LEU A 43 45.89 52.72 47.47
N VAL A 44 45.29 52.74 48.66
CA VAL A 44 44.43 51.65 49.15
C VAL A 44 43.26 51.44 48.19
N LEU A 45 42.53 52.52 47.87
CA LEU A 45 41.39 52.49 46.95
C LEU A 45 41.79 51.92 45.57
N ARG A 46 42.90 52.39 44.98
CA ARG A 46 43.37 51.88 43.68
C ARG A 46 43.69 50.39 43.70
N ASN A 47 44.33 49.91 44.77
CA ASN A 47 44.68 48.51 44.92
C ASN A 47 43.44 47.64 45.10
N GLU A 48 42.51 48.08 45.96
CA GLU A 48 41.22 47.43 46.17
C GLU A 48 40.41 47.36 44.89
N THR A 49 40.25 48.49 44.17
CA THR A 49 39.50 48.53 42.91
C THR A 49 40.18 47.69 41.83
N THR A 50 41.51 47.72 41.72
CA THR A 50 42.23 46.91 40.72
C THR A 50 42.01 45.41 40.97
N THR A 51 42.11 44.98 42.23
CA THR A 51 41.89 43.57 42.61
C THR A 51 40.45 43.17 42.36
N LYS A 52 39.49 44.00 42.80
CA LYS A 52 38.07 43.76 42.61
C LYS A 52 37.68 43.67 41.14
N THR A 53 38.11 44.64 40.31
CA THR A 53 37.79 44.64 38.88
C THR A 53 38.36 43.41 38.15
N LYS A 54 39.59 42.98 38.46
CA LYS A 54 40.16 41.75 37.89
C LYS A 54 39.40 40.50 38.32
N TRP A 55 38.99 40.45 39.59
CA TRP A 55 38.22 39.32 40.11
C TRP A 55 36.83 39.26 39.46
N ASP A 56 36.11 40.38 39.39
CA ASP A 56 34.79 40.48 38.78
C ASP A 56 34.83 40.12 37.26
N GLU A 57 35.87 40.53 36.56
CA GLU A 57 36.10 40.19 35.14
C GLU A 57 36.37 38.69 34.96
N SER A 58 37.27 38.11 35.76
CA SER A 58 37.53 36.67 35.75
C SER A 58 36.29 35.84 36.11
N ASP A 59 35.51 36.26 37.10
CA ASP A 59 34.26 35.60 37.48
C ASP A 59 33.22 35.65 36.36
N SER A 60 33.09 36.81 35.69
CA SER A 60 32.18 36.97 34.55
C SER A 60 32.60 36.10 33.35
N SER A 61 33.90 36.05 33.04
CA SER A 61 34.46 35.19 31.99
C SER A 61 34.24 33.72 32.29
N ARG A 62 34.36 33.30 33.56
CA ARG A 62 34.05 31.93 33.98
C ARG A 62 32.58 31.59 33.79
N ARG A 63 31.65 32.48 34.19
CA ARG A 63 30.20 32.27 33.98
C ARG A 63 29.83 32.19 32.50
N LEU A 64 30.50 32.96 31.63
CA LEU A 64 30.34 32.85 30.17
C LEU A 64 30.84 31.49 29.66
N ALA A 65 32.01 31.03 30.12
CA ALA A 65 32.54 29.72 29.75
C ALA A 65 31.61 28.57 30.17
N ASP A 66 31.08 28.61 31.39
CA ASP A 66 30.09 27.64 31.89
C ASP A 66 28.82 27.66 31.00
N ARG A 67 28.34 28.85 30.62
CA ARG A 67 27.18 29.00 29.74
C ARG A 67 27.41 28.45 28.33
N ILE A 68 28.60 28.67 27.76
CA ILE A 68 29.01 28.10 26.47
C ILE A 68 28.99 26.57 26.51
N GLN A 69 29.42 25.97 27.63
CA GLN A 69 29.35 24.52 27.81
C GLN A 69 27.90 24.03 27.83
N ASP A 70 27.00 24.69 28.55
CA ASP A 70 25.57 24.36 28.58
C ASP A 70 24.93 24.43 27.18
N ILE A 71 25.21 25.51 26.44
CA ILE A 71 24.69 25.69 25.08
C ILE A 71 25.20 24.58 24.15
N ASN A 72 26.50 24.24 24.21
CA ASN A 72 27.07 23.15 23.42
C ASN A 72 26.46 21.79 23.74
N HIS A 73 26.18 21.51 25.02
CA HIS A 73 25.52 20.28 25.44
C HIS A 73 24.13 20.14 24.82
N TRP A 74 23.31 21.19 24.91
CA TRP A 74 21.96 21.18 24.32
C TRP A 74 21.97 21.19 22.81
N LYS A 75 22.86 21.97 22.18
CA LYS A 75 23.11 21.93 20.74
C LYS A 75 23.40 20.50 20.26
N SER A 76 24.33 19.80 20.94
CA SER A 76 24.68 18.42 20.58
C SER A 76 23.47 17.49 20.70
N LYS A 77 22.67 17.60 21.76
CA LYS A 77 21.44 16.79 21.90
C LYS A 77 20.42 17.05 20.79
N LEU A 78 20.22 18.31 20.41
CA LEU A 78 19.32 18.68 19.32
C LEU A 78 19.84 18.19 17.96
N GLU A 79 21.15 18.26 17.71
CA GLU A 79 21.78 17.70 16.50
C GLU A 79 21.58 16.19 16.38
N HIS A 80 21.73 15.44 17.47
CA HIS A 80 21.44 14.00 17.47
C HIS A 80 19.95 13.73 17.24
N CYS A 81 19.06 14.48 17.91
CA CYS A 81 17.63 14.33 17.74
C CYS A 81 17.19 14.59 16.29
N ALA A 82 17.71 15.65 15.64
CA ALA A 82 17.41 15.96 14.25
C ALA A 82 17.85 14.83 13.31
N GLN A 83 19.06 14.29 13.52
CA GLN A 83 19.57 13.15 12.73
C GLN A 83 18.72 11.89 12.92
N ASP A 84 18.22 11.63 14.12
CA ASP A 84 17.37 10.47 14.36
C ASP A 84 15.99 10.63 13.71
N VAL A 85 15.42 11.85 13.72
CA VAL A 85 14.19 12.15 12.98
C VAL A 85 14.38 11.99 11.47
N ASP A 86 15.50 12.47 10.92
CA ASP A 86 15.83 12.28 9.49
C ASP A 86 15.86 10.78 9.11
N LYS A 87 16.55 9.96 9.92
CA LYS A 87 16.61 8.50 9.68
C LYS A 87 15.24 7.84 9.76
N GLU A 88 14.39 8.26 10.70
CA GLU A 88 13.04 7.70 10.83
C GLU A 88 12.14 8.14 9.67
N MET A 89 12.26 9.37 9.17
CA MET A 89 11.57 9.83 7.96
C MET A 89 11.98 9.00 6.73
N ASP A 90 13.27 8.72 6.56
CA ASP A 90 13.77 7.84 5.49
C ASP A 90 13.19 6.42 5.62
N ALA A 91 13.17 5.86 6.82
CA ALA A 91 12.63 4.53 7.08
C ALA A 91 11.11 4.44 6.85
N LEU A 92 10.34 5.47 7.21
CA LEU A 92 8.91 5.53 6.96
C LEU A 92 8.60 5.71 5.48
N THR A 93 9.39 6.53 4.78
CA THR A 93 9.29 6.70 3.32
C THR A 93 9.51 5.36 2.61
N GLN A 94 10.54 4.60 2.99
CA GLN A 94 10.77 3.28 2.41
C GLN A 94 9.59 2.32 2.67
N SER A 95 9.06 2.27 3.89
CA SER A 95 7.90 1.41 4.21
C SER A 95 6.65 1.82 3.42
N LYS A 96 6.45 3.11 3.19
CA LYS A 96 5.37 3.65 2.34
C LYS A 96 5.53 3.19 0.89
N GLU A 97 6.71 3.36 0.30
CA GLU A 97 7.02 2.91 -1.06
C GLU A 97 6.80 1.39 -1.22
N GLU A 98 7.24 0.57 -0.26
CA GLU A 98 6.99 -0.87 -0.26
C GLU A 98 5.48 -1.21 -0.23
N THR A 99 4.69 -0.40 0.46
CA THR A 99 3.23 -0.57 0.54
C THR A 99 2.52 -0.12 -0.73
N GLU A 100 3.01 0.95 -1.37
CA GLU A 100 2.55 1.39 -2.70
C GLU A 100 2.85 0.35 -3.78
N LEU A 101 4.04 -0.27 -3.73
CA LEU A 101 4.37 -1.38 -4.62
C LEU A 101 3.47 -2.60 -4.39
N ALA A 102 3.19 -2.93 -3.12
CA ALA A 102 2.25 -4.00 -2.79
C ALA A 102 0.83 -3.68 -3.31
N LEU A 103 0.38 -2.43 -3.20
CA LEU A 103 -0.90 -1.98 -3.74
C LEU A 103 -0.93 -2.11 -5.27
N ALA A 104 0.09 -1.61 -5.97
CA ALA A 104 0.19 -1.72 -7.43
C ALA A 104 0.19 -3.17 -7.91
N ALA A 105 0.82 -4.08 -7.16
CA ALA A 105 0.87 -5.51 -7.48
C ALA A 105 -0.52 -6.19 -7.45
N THR A 106 -1.53 -5.59 -6.80
CA THR A 106 -2.90 -6.12 -6.78
C THR A 106 -3.73 -5.79 -8.03
N ALA A 107 -3.31 -4.82 -8.85
CA ALA A 107 -4.08 -4.35 -9.99
C ALA A 107 -4.27 -5.44 -11.05
N LEU A 108 -3.18 -6.11 -11.46
CA LEU A 108 -3.25 -7.19 -12.45
C LEU A 108 -4.10 -8.38 -11.98
N PRO A 109 -3.95 -8.91 -10.74
CA PRO A 109 -4.86 -9.91 -10.20
C PRO A 109 -6.34 -9.52 -10.30
N LEU A 110 -6.69 -8.26 -9.97
CA LEU A 110 -8.06 -7.78 -10.08
C LEU A 110 -8.57 -7.81 -11.53
N GLU A 111 -7.80 -7.24 -12.46
CA GLU A 111 -8.13 -7.24 -13.90
C GLU A 111 -8.35 -8.65 -14.44
N VAL A 112 -7.43 -9.57 -14.11
CA VAL A 112 -7.49 -10.97 -14.53
C VAL A 112 -8.70 -11.67 -13.94
N THR A 113 -9.01 -11.46 -12.66
CA THR A 113 -10.17 -12.09 -12.01
C THR A 113 -11.48 -11.55 -12.60
N VAL A 114 -11.57 -10.26 -12.90
CA VAL A 114 -12.72 -9.67 -13.61
C VAL A 114 -12.84 -10.22 -15.04
N GLU A 115 -11.75 -10.32 -15.80
CA GLU A 115 -11.75 -10.97 -17.12
C GLU A 115 -12.25 -12.42 -17.01
N CYS A 116 -11.80 -13.17 -16.01
CA CYS A 116 -12.27 -14.54 -15.77
C CYS A 116 -13.76 -14.61 -15.45
N LEU A 117 -14.31 -13.67 -14.67
CA LEU A 117 -15.75 -13.59 -14.42
C LEU A 117 -16.54 -13.36 -15.71
N THR A 118 -16.11 -12.40 -16.54
CA THR A 118 -16.78 -12.14 -17.83
C THR A 118 -16.75 -13.33 -18.78
N LEU A 119 -15.64 -14.08 -18.80
CA LEU A 119 -15.54 -15.33 -19.55
C LEU A 119 -16.47 -16.41 -18.99
N TRP A 120 -16.64 -16.47 -17.66
CA TRP A 120 -17.52 -17.44 -16.99
C TRP A 120 -19.01 -17.17 -17.25
N GLU A 121 -19.38 -15.89 -17.35
CA GLU A 121 -20.73 -15.43 -17.73
C GLU A 121 -21.05 -15.69 -19.21
N GLY A 122 -20.04 -15.88 -20.06
CA GLY A 122 -20.20 -16.20 -21.48
C GLY A 122 -20.76 -17.59 -21.79
N ARG A 123 -20.95 -18.45 -20.78
CA ARG A 123 -21.54 -19.79 -20.92
C ARG A 123 -23.01 -19.70 -21.35
N ARG A 124 -23.50 -20.73 -22.05
CA ARG A 124 -24.83 -20.73 -22.69
C ARG A 124 -25.69 -21.91 -22.26
N GLY A 125 -27.00 -21.73 -22.29
CA GLY A 125 -27.98 -22.78 -22.02
C GLY A 125 -27.78 -23.42 -20.64
N GLY A 126 -27.81 -24.76 -20.59
CA GLY A 126 -27.65 -25.52 -19.35
C GLY A 126 -26.26 -25.42 -18.69
N GLU A 127 -25.26 -24.85 -19.37
CA GLU A 127 -23.93 -24.62 -18.79
C GLU A 127 -23.83 -23.32 -17.98
N LEU A 128 -24.81 -22.42 -18.11
CA LEU A 128 -24.91 -21.21 -17.31
C LEU A 128 -25.48 -21.53 -15.93
N VAL A 129 -24.60 -21.98 -15.03
CA VAL A 129 -24.96 -22.39 -13.66
C VAL A 129 -24.13 -21.61 -12.66
N SER A 130 -24.78 -21.15 -11.59
CA SER A 130 -24.10 -20.64 -10.41
C SER A 130 -23.33 -21.77 -9.73
N ASP A 131 -22.02 -21.76 -9.93
CA ASP A 131 -21.12 -22.82 -9.49
C ASP A 131 -20.06 -22.31 -8.52
N PRO A 132 -19.33 -23.22 -7.84
CA PRO A 132 -18.30 -22.81 -6.89
C PRO A 132 -17.18 -21.95 -7.50
N VAL A 133 -16.94 -22.02 -8.82
CA VAL A 133 -15.91 -21.20 -9.45
C VAL A 133 -16.36 -19.74 -9.53
N GLU A 134 -17.61 -19.50 -9.92
CA GLU A 134 -18.19 -18.15 -9.92
C GLU A 134 -18.18 -17.54 -8.51
N ALA A 135 -18.54 -18.32 -7.50
CA ALA A 135 -18.52 -17.89 -6.10
C ALA A 135 -17.10 -17.51 -5.64
N GLU A 136 -16.11 -18.36 -5.90
CA GLU A 136 -14.72 -18.08 -5.53
C GLU A 136 -14.12 -16.90 -6.33
N LEU A 137 -14.51 -16.70 -7.60
CA LEU A 137 -14.09 -15.53 -8.38
C LEU A 137 -14.67 -14.22 -7.82
N LYS A 138 -15.95 -14.19 -7.44
CA LYS A 138 -16.57 -13.00 -6.81
C LYS A 138 -15.91 -12.68 -5.48
N LYS A 139 -15.66 -13.71 -4.67
CA LYS A 139 -14.93 -13.58 -3.40
C LYS A 139 -13.49 -13.08 -3.62
N ASP A 140 -12.82 -13.50 -4.69
CA ASP A 140 -11.49 -13.02 -5.07
C ASP A 140 -11.50 -11.52 -5.42
N VAL A 141 -12.50 -11.04 -6.18
CA VAL A 141 -12.69 -9.60 -6.44
C VAL A 141 -12.90 -8.81 -5.15
N GLU A 142 -13.84 -9.25 -4.31
CA GLU A 142 -14.14 -8.57 -3.04
C GLU A 142 -12.92 -8.54 -2.10
N LEU A 143 -12.16 -9.64 -2.04
CA LEU A 143 -10.95 -9.74 -1.24
C LEU A 143 -9.89 -8.77 -1.76
N ILE A 144 -9.62 -8.74 -3.06
CA ILE A 144 -8.63 -7.85 -3.66
C ILE A 144 -9.01 -6.38 -3.42
N ASP A 145 -10.28 -6.00 -3.57
CA ASP A 145 -10.75 -4.63 -3.27
C ASP A 145 -10.56 -4.26 -1.78
N ASN A 146 -10.87 -5.17 -0.86
CA ASN A 146 -10.61 -4.98 0.57
C ASN A 146 -9.10 -4.82 0.86
N CYS A 147 -8.25 -5.62 0.23
CA CYS A 147 -6.80 -5.51 0.34
C CYS A 147 -6.30 -4.14 -0.18
N GLN A 148 -6.79 -3.70 -1.34
CA GLN A 148 -6.46 -2.40 -1.92
C GLN A 148 -6.82 -1.25 -0.99
N ARG A 149 -8.05 -1.25 -0.45
CA ARG A 149 -8.50 -0.24 0.53
C ARG A 149 -7.65 -0.24 1.79
N THR A 150 -7.30 -1.41 2.32
CA THR A 150 -6.48 -1.53 3.53
C THR A 150 -5.06 -1.00 3.30
N LEU A 151 -4.44 -1.34 2.16
CA LEU A 151 -3.11 -0.82 1.80
C LEU A 151 -3.14 0.69 1.57
N GLN A 152 -4.14 1.21 0.86
CA GLN A 152 -4.29 2.65 0.63
C GLN A 152 -4.43 3.41 1.96
N GLN A 153 -5.25 2.91 2.89
CA GLN A 153 -5.39 3.53 4.21
C GLN A 153 -4.05 3.61 4.96
N ARG A 154 -3.19 2.58 4.86
CA ARG A 154 -1.86 2.60 5.46
C ARG A 154 -0.92 3.60 4.78
N ILE A 155 -1.02 3.75 3.46
CA ILE A 155 -0.25 4.75 2.70
C ILE A 155 -0.66 6.15 3.15
N ASP A 156 -1.95 6.43 3.27
CA ASP A 156 -2.47 7.74 3.71
C ASP A 156 -2.00 8.06 5.15
N GLN A 157 -2.12 7.10 6.07
CA GLN A 157 -1.61 7.24 7.45
C GLN A 157 -0.10 7.50 7.50
N SER A 158 0.68 6.84 6.65
CA SER A 158 2.13 7.05 6.59
C SER A 158 2.50 8.43 6.04
N PHE A 159 1.70 8.97 5.12
CA PHE A 159 1.89 10.33 4.61
C PHE A 159 1.61 11.37 5.70
N GLU A 160 0.51 11.22 6.45
CA GLU A 160 0.20 12.10 7.58
C GLU A 160 1.31 12.06 8.65
N GLN A 161 1.81 10.87 8.99
CA GLN A 161 2.89 10.72 9.97
C GLN A 161 4.22 11.34 9.48
N LEU A 162 4.51 11.29 8.17
CA LEU A 162 5.66 12.00 7.59
C LEU A 162 5.55 13.51 7.77
N CYS A 163 4.35 14.08 7.63
CA CYS A 163 4.12 15.50 7.90
C CYS A 163 4.40 15.86 9.37
N LEU A 164 3.92 15.04 10.32
CA LEU A 164 4.17 15.26 11.76
C LEU A 164 5.66 15.17 12.11
N LEU A 165 6.37 14.18 11.56
CA LEU A 165 7.83 14.08 11.71
C LEU A 165 8.55 15.30 11.13
N GLN A 166 8.10 15.79 9.97
CA GLN A 166 8.68 16.98 9.34
C GLN A 166 8.45 18.25 10.19
N GLU A 167 7.27 18.41 10.79
CA GLU A 167 6.98 19.50 11.72
C GLU A 167 7.90 19.44 12.97
N ALA A 168 8.02 18.27 13.59
CA ALA A 168 8.91 18.07 14.73
C ALA A 168 10.39 18.33 14.36
N TRP A 169 10.81 17.92 13.16
CA TRP A 169 12.14 18.21 12.63
C TRP A 169 12.37 19.72 12.51
N HIS A 170 11.41 20.46 11.96
CA HIS A 170 11.50 21.92 11.83
C HIS A 170 11.61 22.63 13.18
N GLU A 171 10.84 22.19 14.19
CA GLU A 171 10.92 22.73 15.55
C GLU A 171 12.29 22.48 16.20
N VAL A 172 12.81 21.25 16.10
CA VAL A 172 14.15 20.89 16.60
C VAL A 172 15.24 21.70 15.89
N ASN A 173 15.16 21.85 14.56
CA ASN A 173 16.15 22.60 13.79
C ASN A 173 16.09 24.11 14.07
N SER A 174 14.90 24.67 14.27
CA SER A 174 14.77 26.07 14.66
C SER A 174 15.41 26.30 16.03
N ASP A 175 15.19 25.40 17.00
CA ASP A 175 15.84 25.50 18.30
C ASP A 175 17.36 25.35 18.19
N LEU A 176 17.82 24.39 17.39
CA LEU A 176 19.24 24.19 17.12
C LEU A 176 19.90 25.45 16.52
N GLN A 177 19.23 26.12 15.58
CA GLN A 177 19.73 27.37 15.02
C GLN A 177 19.85 28.46 16.10
N ASN A 178 18.83 28.60 16.95
CA ASN A 178 18.90 29.54 18.08
C ASN A 178 20.05 29.21 19.04
N LYS A 179 20.37 27.93 19.27
CA LYS A 179 21.53 27.52 20.07
C LYS A 179 22.86 27.88 19.39
N ARG A 180 22.95 27.75 18.07
CA ARG A 180 24.15 28.13 17.30
C ARG A 180 24.40 29.63 17.34
N ASP A 181 23.34 30.43 17.15
CA ASP A 181 23.44 31.89 17.18
C ASP A 181 23.79 32.39 18.59
N ALA A 182 23.18 31.82 19.63
CA ALA A 182 23.52 32.14 21.02
C ALA A 182 24.97 31.76 21.37
N LEU A 183 25.44 30.60 20.87
CA LEU A 183 26.82 30.16 21.07
C LEU A 183 27.82 31.12 20.41
N ASP A 184 27.54 31.61 19.20
CA ASP A 184 28.40 32.56 18.50
C ASP A 184 28.50 33.89 19.25
N VAL A 185 27.37 34.41 19.75
CA VAL A 185 27.34 35.62 20.58
C VAL A 185 28.16 35.44 21.85
N ASP A 186 27.94 34.36 22.61
CA ASP A 186 28.62 34.14 23.88
C ASP A 186 30.13 33.90 23.68
N MET A 187 30.53 33.18 22.63
CA MET A 187 31.94 33.00 22.25
C MET A 187 32.59 34.33 21.85
N SER A 188 31.87 35.17 21.10
CA SER A 188 32.33 36.51 20.76
C SER A 188 32.53 37.35 22.03
N CYS A 189 31.58 37.35 22.95
CA CYS A 189 31.68 38.03 24.24
C CYS A 189 32.88 37.56 25.07
N LEU A 190 33.11 36.25 25.15
CA LEU A 190 34.25 35.68 25.89
C LEU A 190 35.61 36.06 25.26
N SER A 191 35.65 36.32 23.95
CA SER A 191 36.87 36.71 23.24
C SER A 191 37.25 38.19 23.39
N LEU A 192 36.33 39.04 23.87
CA LEU A 192 36.57 40.47 24.03
C LEU A 192 37.55 40.74 25.18
N THR A 193 38.46 41.68 24.97
CA THR A 193 39.38 42.17 25.99
C THR A 193 39.26 43.69 26.12
N VAL A 194 39.85 44.26 27.18
CA VAL A 194 39.85 45.72 27.41
C VAL A 194 40.56 46.53 26.32
N THR A 195 41.32 45.89 25.44
CA THR A 195 41.99 46.52 24.29
C THR A 195 41.28 46.27 22.96
N SER A 196 40.15 45.54 22.96
CA SER A 196 39.39 45.25 21.74
C SER A 196 38.77 46.54 21.17
N PRO A 197 38.86 46.79 19.84
CA PRO A 197 38.42 48.05 19.23
C PRO A 197 36.90 48.26 19.22
N GLN A 198 36.12 47.20 19.47
CA GLN A 198 34.66 47.19 19.38
C GLN A 198 33.96 47.53 20.71
N ILE A 199 34.71 47.69 21.81
CA ILE A 199 34.14 48.01 23.12
C ILE A 199 33.72 49.50 23.17
N SER A 200 32.56 49.78 23.74
CA SER A 200 32.06 51.15 23.89
C SER A 200 31.06 51.25 25.04
N LEU A 201 30.87 52.46 25.59
CA LEU A 201 29.77 52.73 26.51
C LEU A 201 28.43 52.60 25.77
N LYS A 202 27.44 51.96 26.41
CA LYS A 202 26.10 51.74 25.84
C LYS A 202 25.06 52.60 26.58
N PRO A 203 24.06 53.19 25.90
CA PRO A 203 23.11 54.13 26.52
C PRO A 203 22.20 53.54 27.61
N LYS A 204 21.76 52.28 27.47
CA LYS A 204 20.87 51.58 28.42
C LYS A 204 21.33 50.13 28.63
N PRO A 205 22.45 49.89 29.34
CA PRO A 205 23.04 48.54 29.44
C PRO A 205 22.22 47.59 30.31
N LEU A 206 21.42 48.11 31.24
CA LEU A 206 20.59 47.32 32.17
C LEU A 206 19.17 47.06 31.64
N ARG A 207 18.94 47.22 30.33
CA ARG A 207 17.62 46.96 29.73
C ARG A 207 17.34 45.45 29.71
N ILE A 208 16.14 45.06 30.14
CA ILE A 208 15.65 43.69 30.02
C ILE A 208 14.55 43.68 28.94
N PRO A 209 14.76 42.99 27.81
CA PRO A 209 13.71 42.82 26.80
C PRO A 209 12.45 42.18 27.39
N SER A 210 11.29 42.54 26.87
CA SER A 210 9.98 42.03 27.35
C SER A 210 9.75 40.54 27.11
N SER A 211 10.57 39.90 26.26
CA SER A 211 10.48 38.47 25.89
C SER A 211 11.65 37.63 26.44
N THR A 212 12.26 38.04 27.56
CA THR A 212 13.38 37.29 28.15
C THR A 212 12.93 36.03 28.86
N SER A 213 13.54 34.89 28.52
CA SER A 213 13.33 33.60 29.17
C SER A 213 14.31 33.35 30.32
N THR A 214 13.90 32.58 31.32
CA THR A 214 14.82 32.07 32.35
C THR A 214 15.65 30.88 31.83
N PRO A 215 16.80 30.55 32.45
CA PRO A 215 17.57 29.36 32.09
C PRO A 215 16.73 28.06 32.17
N GLN A 216 15.84 27.96 33.15
CA GLN A 216 14.95 26.80 33.30
C GLN A 216 13.92 26.73 32.17
N GLN A 217 13.39 27.86 31.71
CA GLN A 217 12.48 27.89 30.55
C GLN A 217 13.20 27.51 29.26
N TRP A 218 14.42 28.01 29.07
CA TRP A 218 15.27 27.67 27.93
C TRP A 218 15.63 26.18 27.85
N GLU A 219 15.95 25.58 29.00
CA GLU A 219 16.21 24.15 29.10
C GLU A 219 14.94 23.33 28.78
N LYS A 220 13.81 23.70 29.41
CA LYS A 220 12.52 23.04 29.20
C LYS A 220 12.06 23.09 27.74
N PHE A 221 12.32 24.19 27.03
CA PHE A 221 11.99 24.31 25.61
C PHE A 221 12.72 23.25 24.77
N SER A 222 14.02 23.08 25.01
CA SER A 222 14.84 22.08 24.31
C SER A 222 14.41 20.65 24.67
N ILE A 223 14.09 20.40 25.94
CA ILE A 223 13.54 19.12 26.41
C ILE A 223 12.21 18.80 25.72
N TYR A 224 11.31 19.78 25.63
CA TYR A 224 10.00 19.63 25.02
C TYR A 224 10.11 19.25 23.54
N ASN A 225 10.92 19.98 22.76
CA ASN A 225 11.10 19.70 21.33
C ASN A 225 11.66 18.29 21.09
N ILE A 226 12.64 17.88 21.90
CA ILE A 226 13.20 16.51 21.83
C ILE A 226 12.16 15.46 22.22
N ALA A 227 11.35 15.71 23.26
CA ALA A 227 10.33 14.78 23.71
C ALA A 227 9.24 14.59 22.64
N LYS A 228 8.76 15.69 22.05
CA LYS A 228 7.77 15.66 20.95
C LYS A 228 8.32 14.91 19.74
N ALA A 229 9.55 15.22 19.31
CA ALA A 229 10.18 14.50 18.20
C ALA A 229 10.31 12.98 18.48
N LYS A 230 10.63 12.59 19.72
CA LYS A 230 10.68 11.17 20.11
C LYS A 230 9.31 10.50 20.09
N GLU A 231 8.27 11.20 20.51
CA GLU A 231 6.89 10.70 20.46
C GLU A 231 6.48 10.40 19.01
N GLU A 232 6.73 11.34 18.09
CA GLU A 232 6.44 11.14 16.66
C GLU A 232 7.26 10.00 16.04
N MET A 233 8.53 9.84 16.43
CA MET A 233 9.35 8.70 15.99
C MET A 233 8.82 7.36 16.50
N GLN A 234 8.30 7.29 17.73
CA GLN A 234 7.69 6.07 18.25
C GLN A 234 6.36 5.74 17.55
N ALA A 235 5.54 6.75 17.26
CA ALA A 235 4.32 6.58 16.47
C ALA A 235 4.64 6.05 15.06
N SER A 236 5.67 6.61 14.43
CA SER A 236 6.18 6.14 13.13
C SER A 236 6.67 4.69 13.16
N LEU A 237 7.48 4.31 14.16
CA LEU A 237 7.94 2.93 14.35
C LEU A 237 6.76 1.94 14.41
N ALA A 238 5.78 2.22 15.26
CA ALA A 238 4.59 1.38 15.41
C ALA A 238 3.78 1.31 14.11
N LEU A 239 3.68 2.41 13.36
CA LEU A 239 3.03 2.43 12.06
C LEU A 239 3.77 1.55 11.04
N ARG A 240 5.11 1.62 10.97
CA ARG A 240 5.91 0.77 10.07
C ARG A 240 5.75 -0.72 10.37
N GLU A 241 5.73 -1.09 11.66
CA GLU A 241 5.46 -2.48 12.07
C GLU A 241 4.07 -2.94 11.59
N ASN A 242 3.05 -2.11 11.81
CA ASN A 242 1.69 -2.39 11.35
C ASN A 242 1.58 -2.48 9.82
N MET A 243 2.32 -1.64 9.09
CA MET A 243 2.39 -1.70 7.63
C MET A 243 3.01 -3.01 7.16
N SER A 244 4.12 -3.44 7.76
CA SER A 244 4.77 -4.73 7.45
C SER A 244 3.83 -5.91 7.68
N VAL A 245 3.14 -5.94 8.83
CA VAL A 245 2.13 -6.96 9.14
C VAL A 245 0.97 -6.93 8.14
N THR A 246 0.49 -5.75 7.77
CA THR A 246 -0.59 -5.59 6.79
C THR A 246 -0.18 -6.13 5.41
N ARG A 247 1.04 -5.82 4.95
CA ARG A 247 1.57 -6.36 3.67
C ARG A 247 1.62 -7.89 3.69
N ALA A 248 2.15 -8.48 4.78
CA ALA A 248 2.20 -9.92 4.94
C ALA A 248 0.80 -10.57 4.97
N GLN A 249 -0.16 -9.94 5.67
CA GLN A 249 -1.54 -10.42 5.73
C GLN A 249 -2.21 -10.41 4.35
N VAL A 250 -2.10 -9.32 3.60
CA VAL A 250 -2.63 -9.21 2.23
C VAL A 250 -2.04 -10.29 1.33
N GLN A 251 -0.72 -10.52 1.39
CA GLN A 251 -0.07 -11.55 0.60
C GLN A 251 -0.59 -12.96 0.95
N ASN A 252 -0.78 -13.25 2.24
CA ASN A 252 -1.31 -14.53 2.70
C ASN A 252 -2.77 -14.74 2.29
N ASP A 253 -3.61 -13.71 2.43
CA ASP A 253 -5.03 -13.76 2.10
C ASP A 253 -5.24 -13.96 0.59
N MET A 254 -4.51 -13.21 -0.24
CA MET A 254 -4.52 -13.39 -1.69
C MET A 254 -4.03 -14.79 -2.09
N GLY A 255 -2.95 -15.28 -1.48
CA GLY A 255 -2.44 -16.63 -1.74
C GLY A 255 -3.42 -17.73 -1.34
N ALA A 256 -4.11 -17.58 -0.21
CA ALA A 256 -5.14 -18.51 0.23
C ALA A 256 -6.34 -18.54 -0.72
N GLN A 257 -6.79 -17.37 -1.19
CA GLN A 257 -7.89 -17.26 -2.13
C GLN A 257 -7.51 -17.81 -3.52
N GLU A 258 -6.26 -17.60 -3.97
CA GLU A 258 -5.73 -18.19 -5.20
C GLU A 258 -5.81 -19.72 -5.16
N MET A 259 -5.41 -20.35 -4.04
CA MET A 259 -5.48 -21.80 -3.86
C MET A 259 -6.93 -22.32 -3.84
N ALA A 260 -7.85 -21.60 -3.19
CA ALA A 260 -9.27 -21.97 -3.13
C ALA A 260 -9.90 -21.97 -4.53
N LEU A 261 -9.64 -20.91 -5.30
CA LEU A 261 -10.14 -20.77 -6.66
C LEU A 261 -9.51 -21.80 -7.61
N GLU A 262 -8.21 -22.08 -7.49
CA GLU A 262 -7.55 -23.10 -8.31
C GLU A 262 -8.15 -24.51 -8.04
N PHE A 263 -8.43 -24.82 -6.78
CA PHE A 263 -9.11 -26.06 -6.41
C PHE A 263 -10.52 -26.13 -7.02
N ALA A 264 -11.32 -25.06 -6.92
CA ALA A 264 -12.65 -24.99 -7.51
C ALA A 264 -12.61 -25.18 -9.04
N LEU A 265 -11.66 -24.52 -9.72
CA LEU A 265 -11.42 -24.66 -11.16
C LEU A 265 -11.05 -26.10 -11.55
N ARG A 266 -10.11 -26.73 -10.82
CA ARG A 266 -9.71 -28.13 -11.07
C ARG A 266 -10.89 -29.09 -10.92
N LYS A 267 -11.69 -28.92 -9.85
CA LYS A 267 -12.87 -29.74 -9.59
C LYS A 267 -13.93 -29.56 -10.67
N ARG A 268 -14.27 -28.31 -11.03
CA ARG A 268 -15.27 -28.01 -12.08
C ARG A 268 -14.82 -28.53 -13.44
N LYS A 269 -13.53 -28.41 -13.77
CA LYS A 269 -12.94 -28.98 -15.00
C LYS A 269 -13.16 -30.47 -15.09
N HIS A 270 -12.89 -31.20 -14.02
CA HIS A 270 -13.08 -32.64 -13.99
C HIS A 270 -14.55 -33.02 -14.24
N HIS A 271 -15.49 -32.38 -13.53
CA HIS A 271 -16.93 -32.66 -13.72
C HIS A 271 -17.42 -32.33 -15.14
N LEU A 272 -16.96 -31.22 -15.72
CA LEU A 272 -17.37 -30.82 -17.06
C LEU A 272 -16.84 -31.80 -18.12
N LEU A 273 -15.58 -32.22 -18.02
CA LEU A 273 -15.00 -33.21 -18.92
C LEU A 273 -15.70 -34.57 -18.79
N GLN A 274 -15.99 -35.01 -17.56
CA GLN A 274 -16.71 -36.26 -17.33
C GLN A 274 -18.11 -36.24 -17.96
N SER A 275 -18.89 -35.17 -17.73
CA SER A 275 -20.23 -35.02 -18.32
C SER A 275 -20.20 -34.96 -19.85
N ARG A 276 -19.19 -34.29 -20.41
CA ARG A 276 -18.97 -34.24 -21.86
C ARG A 276 -18.65 -35.62 -22.43
N ASP A 277 -17.75 -36.36 -21.81
CA ASP A 277 -17.30 -37.65 -22.31
C ASP A 277 -18.42 -38.71 -22.21
N GLU A 278 -19.21 -38.66 -21.13
CA GLU A 278 -20.45 -39.45 -21.00
C GLU A 278 -21.44 -39.12 -22.12
N LEU A 279 -21.69 -37.83 -22.39
CA LEU A 279 -22.61 -37.42 -23.45
C LEU A 279 -22.12 -37.84 -24.84
N LYS A 280 -20.80 -37.78 -25.09
CA LYS A 280 -20.19 -38.31 -26.33
C LYS A 280 -20.40 -39.82 -26.47
N TRP A 281 -20.34 -40.57 -25.37
CA TRP A 281 -20.60 -42.01 -25.38
C TRP A 281 -22.07 -42.31 -25.67
N GLN A 282 -23.00 -41.69 -24.94
CA GLN A 282 -24.45 -41.83 -25.14
C GLN A 282 -24.89 -41.50 -26.56
N LEU A 283 -24.31 -40.43 -27.14
CA LEU A 283 -24.59 -40.02 -28.52
C LEU A 283 -24.20 -41.12 -29.51
N ARG A 284 -23.01 -41.72 -29.37
CA ARG A 284 -22.57 -42.81 -30.24
C ARG A 284 -23.47 -44.03 -30.12
N THR A 285 -23.78 -44.43 -28.89
CA THR A 285 -24.68 -45.58 -28.65
C THR A 285 -26.08 -45.35 -29.23
N THR A 286 -26.58 -44.11 -29.13
CA THR A 286 -27.88 -43.75 -29.74
C THR A 286 -27.81 -43.76 -31.27
N GLN A 287 -26.70 -43.33 -31.86
CA GLN A 287 -26.47 -43.40 -33.31
C GLN A 287 -26.41 -44.85 -33.82
N ASP A 288 -25.78 -45.75 -33.07
CA ASP A 288 -25.74 -47.18 -33.39
C ASP A 288 -27.16 -47.78 -33.33
N GLU A 289 -27.94 -47.48 -32.28
CA GLU A 289 -29.34 -47.94 -32.14
C GLU A 289 -30.24 -47.38 -33.27
N ILE A 290 -30.04 -46.12 -33.69
CA ILE A 290 -30.73 -45.54 -34.85
C ILE A 290 -30.44 -46.36 -36.12
N GLN A 291 -29.17 -46.71 -36.37
CA GLN A 291 -28.79 -47.50 -37.54
C GLN A 291 -29.40 -48.91 -37.54
N ASP A 292 -29.42 -49.56 -36.37
CA ASP A 292 -30.03 -50.87 -36.19
C ASP A 292 -31.55 -50.81 -36.39
N LEU A 293 -32.22 -49.81 -35.81
CA LEU A 293 -33.66 -49.62 -35.96
C LEU A 293 -34.06 -49.28 -37.40
N GLU A 294 -33.25 -48.50 -38.12
CA GLU A 294 -33.44 -48.24 -39.55
C GLU A 294 -33.32 -49.53 -40.38
N LYS A 295 -32.40 -50.43 -40.02
CA LYS A 295 -32.25 -51.74 -40.66
C LYS A 295 -33.47 -52.63 -40.39
N ASP A 296 -33.97 -52.64 -39.16
CA ASP A 296 -35.18 -53.36 -38.78
C ASP A 296 -36.42 -52.83 -39.52
N ILE A 297 -36.55 -51.51 -39.68
CA ILE A 297 -37.62 -50.89 -40.47
C ILE A 297 -37.56 -51.38 -41.93
N ARG A 298 -36.38 -51.37 -42.57
CA ARG A 298 -36.21 -51.89 -43.93
C ARG A 298 -36.55 -53.39 -44.02
N GLY A 299 -36.20 -54.17 -43.00
CA GLY A 299 -36.55 -55.58 -42.90
C GLY A 299 -38.07 -55.79 -42.81
N LEU A 300 -38.75 -55.06 -41.91
CA LEU A 300 -40.20 -55.11 -41.74
C LEU A 300 -40.95 -54.69 -43.02
N GLU A 301 -40.47 -53.67 -43.73
CA GLU A 301 -41.04 -53.25 -45.02
C GLU A 301 -40.92 -54.35 -46.09
N THR A 302 -39.76 -55.01 -46.13
CA THR A 302 -39.51 -56.14 -47.05
C THR A 302 -40.43 -57.33 -46.72
N ASP A 303 -40.54 -57.70 -45.45
CA ASP A 303 -41.41 -58.78 -44.98
C ASP A 303 -42.89 -58.48 -45.25
N LEU A 304 -43.31 -57.23 -45.02
CA LEU A 304 -44.66 -56.78 -45.33
C LEU A 304 -44.97 -56.95 -46.81
N HIS A 305 -44.04 -56.55 -47.69
CA HIS A 305 -44.23 -56.68 -49.13
C HIS A 305 -44.26 -58.14 -49.59
N ALA A 306 -43.43 -59.00 -48.99
CA ALA A 306 -43.47 -60.43 -49.22
C ALA A 306 -44.82 -61.03 -48.81
N LYS A 307 -45.33 -60.70 -47.61
CA LYS A 307 -46.64 -61.19 -47.13
C LYS A 307 -47.82 -60.67 -47.96
N GLN A 308 -47.77 -59.43 -48.45
CA GLN A 308 -48.74 -58.91 -49.41
C GLN A 308 -48.76 -59.72 -50.72
N SER A 309 -47.60 -60.22 -51.16
CA SER A 309 -47.51 -61.06 -52.37
C SER A 309 -48.14 -62.44 -52.14
N PHE A 310 -47.96 -63.05 -50.98
CA PHE A 310 -48.66 -64.29 -50.59
C PHE A 310 -50.17 -64.06 -50.46
N LEU A 311 -50.60 -62.96 -49.86
CA LEU A 311 -52.03 -62.61 -49.75
C LEU A 311 -52.67 -62.50 -51.14
N LYS A 312 -52.01 -61.82 -52.10
CA LYS A 312 -52.45 -61.74 -53.50
C LYS A 312 -52.57 -63.12 -54.15
N LEU A 313 -51.62 -64.02 -53.89
CA LEU A 313 -51.65 -65.40 -54.40
C LEU A 313 -52.86 -66.16 -53.85
N THR A 314 -53.11 -66.11 -52.55
CA THR A 314 -54.25 -66.78 -51.91
C THR A 314 -55.58 -66.22 -52.40
N HIS A 315 -55.74 -64.90 -52.53
CA HIS A 315 -56.92 -64.28 -53.16
C HIS A 315 -57.14 -64.81 -54.58
N THR A 316 -56.09 -64.82 -55.40
CA THR A 316 -56.18 -65.27 -56.80
C THR A 316 -56.56 -66.76 -56.88
N ARG A 317 -56.00 -67.60 -55.99
CA ARG A 317 -56.34 -69.02 -55.89
C ARG A 317 -57.80 -69.23 -55.50
N LEU A 318 -58.30 -68.52 -54.48
CA LEU A 318 -59.70 -68.57 -54.06
C LEU A 318 -60.65 -68.13 -55.20
N GLU A 319 -60.36 -67.02 -55.86
CA GLU A 319 -61.16 -66.49 -56.97
C GLU A 319 -61.23 -67.46 -58.16
N ASN A 320 -60.10 -68.08 -58.51
CA ASN A 320 -60.07 -69.07 -59.58
C ASN A 320 -60.86 -70.33 -59.23
N ARG A 321 -60.88 -70.74 -57.95
CA ARG A 321 -61.70 -71.89 -57.51
C ARG A 321 -63.20 -71.62 -57.53
N PHE A 322 -63.65 -70.37 -57.49
CA PHE A 322 -65.06 -70.00 -57.66
C PHE A 322 -65.56 -70.13 -59.10
N LYS A 323 -64.66 -70.30 -60.08
CA LYS A 323 -65.02 -70.51 -61.50
C LYS A 323 -65.36 -71.96 -61.84
N ARG A 324 -65.26 -72.89 -60.88
CA ARG A 324 -65.60 -74.30 -61.07
C ARG A 324 -67.10 -74.46 -61.37
N PRO A 325 -67.49 -75.23 -62.41
CA PRO A 325 -68.89 -75.34 -62.80
C PRO A 325 -69.66 -76.40 -61.97
N GLY A 326 -70.95 -76.14 -61.73
CA GLY A 326 -71.90 -77.15 -61.23
C GLY A 326 -71.54 -77.75 -59.86
N VAL A 327 -71.58 -79.08 -59.76
CA VAL A 327 -71.33 -79.84 -58.51
C VAL A 327 -69.85 -79.77 -58.08
N ASP A 328 -68.93 -79.51 -59.01
CA ASP A 328 -67.50 -79.36 -58.73
C ASP A 328 -67.15 -78.04 -58.02
N LEU A 329 -68.13 -77.12 -57.87
CA LEU A 329 -68.05 -75.98 -56.96
C LEU A 329 -68.22 -76.45 -55.49
N CYS A 330 -67.41 -77.42 -55.10
CA CYS A 330 -67.45 -78.03 -53.80
C CYS A 330 -66.58 -77.25 -52.80
N TRP A 331 -67.06 -77.21 -51.57
CA TRP A 331 -66.29 -76.76 -50.40
C TRP A 331 -65.47 -77.94 -49.88
N ASP A 332 -64.31 -78.13 -50.50
CA ASP A 332 -63.36 -79.18 -50.16
C ASP A 332 -62.30 -78.69 -49.17
N GLU A 333 -61.47 -79.61 -48.66
CA GLU A 333 -60.41 -79.29 -47.68
C GLU A 333 -59.45 -78.20 -48.17
N VAL A 334 -59.16 -78.16 -49.47
CA VAL A 334 -58.28 -77.12 -50.04
C VAL A 334 -58.95 -75.74 -49.99
N GLN A 335 -60.27 -75.66 -50.21
CA GLN A 335 -61.02 -74.42 -50.03
C GLN A 335 -60.97 -73.94 -48.58
N PHE A 336 -61.17 -74.84 -47.60
CA PHE A 336 -61.04 -74.51 -46.17
C PHE A 336 -59.63 -74.00 -45.83
N GLY A 337 -58.59 -74.71 -46.28
CA GLY A 337 -57.19 -74.34 -46.02
C GLY A 337 -56.81 -72.98 -46.60
N LEU A 338 -57.27 -72.63 -47.80
CA LEU A 338 -57.02 -71.30 -48.41
C LEU A 338 -57.73 -70.16 -47.65
N VAL A 339 -58.93 -70.41 -47.10
CA VAL A 339 -59.65 -69.42 -46.28
C VAL A 339 -58.94 -69.20 -44.94
N GLU A 340 -58.43 -70.26 -44.32
CA GLU A 340 -57.62 -70.16 -43.10
C GLU A 340 -56.30 -69.43 -43.36
N GLU A 341 -55.58 -69.79 -44.44
CA GLU A 341 -54.35 -69.11 -44.86
C GLU A 341 -54.59 -67.60 -45.08
N LEU A 342 -55.69 -67.23 -45.74
CA LEU A 342 -56.05 -65.83 -45.96
C LEU A 342 -56.23 -65.07 -44.63
N LYS A 343 -57.04 -65.62 -43.71
CA LYS A 343 -57.26 -65.00 -42.39
C LYS A 343 -55.96 -64.85 -41.60
N GLN A 344 -55.10 -65.87 -41.64
CA GLN A 344 -53.78 -65.82 -40.99
C GLN A 344 -52.86 -64.75 -41.60
N LEU A 345 -52.85 -64.63 -42.93
CA LEU A 345 -52.07 -63.61 -43.65
C LEU A 345 -52.57 -62.20 -43.34
N GLU A 346 -53.87 -61.97 -43.26
CA GLU A 346 -54.46 -60.68 -42.87
C GLU A 346 -54.02 -60.26 -41.46
N VAL A 347 -54.09 -61.17 -40.47
CA VAL A 347 -53.62 -60.92 -39.10
C VAL A 347 -52.12 -60.65 -39.07
N THR A 348 -51.33 -61.43 -39.83
CA THR A 348 -49.87 -61.25 -39.92
C THR A 348 -49.51 -59.88 -40.50
N ILE A 349 -50.18 -59.46 -41.57
CA ILE A 349 -49.96 -58.16 -42.23
C ILE A 349 -50.36 -57.01 -41.30
N GLN A 350 -51.47 -57.12 -40.58
CA GLN A 350 -51.87 -56.11 -39.58
C GLN A 350 -50.83 -55.99 -38.46
N THR A 351 -50.35 -57.12 -37.96
CA THR A 351 -49.30 -57.16 -36.91
C THR A 351 -48.00 -56.52 -37.39
N LEU A 352 -47.57 -56.81 -38.62
CA LEU A 352 -46.39 -56.18 -39.24
C LEU A 352 -46.56 -54.67 -39.40
N HIS A 353 -47.73 -54.18 -39.85
CA HIS A 353 -48.01 -52.75 -39.92
C HIS A 353 -47.94 -52.08 -38.55
N GLN A 354 -48.51 -52.70 -37.51
CA GLN A 354 -48.45 -52.16 -36.15
C GLN A 354 -47.01 -52.06 -35.66
N LYS A 355 -46.21 -53.11 -35.88
CA LYS A 355 -44.80 -53.11 -35.44
C LYS A 355 -43.96 -52.09 -36.22
N LEU A 356 -44.20 -51.94 -37.52
CA LEU A 356 -43.57 -50.91 -38.34
C LEU A 356 -43.92 -49.49 -37.85
N GLY A 357 -45.18 -49.25 -37.48
CA GLY A 357 -45.62 -47.99 -36.90
C GLY A 357 -44.96 -47.68 -35.55
N GLN A 358 -44.76 -48.69 -34.71
CA GLN A 358 -44.01 -48.57 -33.45
C GLN A 358 -42.53 -48.26 -33.71
N ALA A 359 -41.88 -48.99 -34.62
CA ALA A 359 -40.48 -48.78 -34.95
C ALA A 359 -40.22 -47.37 -35.52
N ARG A 360 -41.09 -46.87 -36.41
CA ARG A 360 -40.99 -45.51 -36.95
C ARG A 360 -41.15 -44.42 -35.88
N HIS A 361 -42.07 -44.61 -34.93
CA HIS A 361 -42.20 -43.68 -33.79
C HIS A 361 -40.96 -43.69 -32.90
N SER A 362 -40.43 -44.86 -32.58
CA SER A 362 -39.19 -44.98 -31.80
C SER A 362 -38.00 -44.33 -32.52
N LEU A 363 -37.87 -44.51 -33.83
CA LEU A 363 -36.82 -43.87 -34.64
C LEU A 363 -36.92 -42.35 -34.57
N GLN A 364 -38.12 -41.79 -34.76
CA GLN A 364 -38.33 -40.35 -34.67
C GLN A 364 -37.98 -39.81 -33.28
N ALA A 365 -38.35 -40.53 -32.21
CA ALA A 365 -38.01 -40.14 -30.85
C ALA A 365 -36.48 -40.16 -30.60
N LEU A 366 -35.78 -41.19 -31.08
CA LEU A 366 -34.32 -41.27 -30.99
C LEU A 366 -33.63 -40.14 -31.76
N GLN A 367 -34.07 -39.84 -32.98
CA GLN A 367 -33.51 -38.75 -33.80
C GLN A 367 -33.71 -37.37 -33.15
N GLN A 368 -34.87 -37.13 -32.54
CA GLN A 368 -35.11 -35.90 -31.78
C GLN A 368 -34.18 -35.80 -30.57
N HIS A 369 -34.02 -36.89 -29.82
CA HIS A 369 -33.15 -36.92 -28.66
C HIS A 369 -31.67 -36.76 -29.05
N GLU A 370 -31.24 -37.38 -30.16
CA GLU A 370 -29.91 -37.22 -30.74
C GLU A 370 -29.61 -35.73 -31.02
N ALA A 371 -30.54 -35.03 -31.69
CA ALA A 371 -30.38 -33.61 -31.97
C ALA A 371 -30.22 -32.76 -30.69
N CYS A 372 -31.02 -33.06 -29.65
CA CYS A 372 -30.87 -32.40 -28.34
C CYS A 372 -29.50 -32.70 -27.69
N MET A 373 -29.03 -33.94 -27.75
CA MET A 373 -27.72 -34.32 -27.21
C MET A 373 -26.56 -33.66 -27.97
N GLN A 374 -26.66 -33.54 -29.30
CA GLN A 374 -25.66 -32.83 -30.11
C GLN A 374 -25.57 -31.35 -29.74
N GLU A 375 -26.71 -30.69 -29.52
CA GLU A 375 -26.74 -29.30 -29.08
C GLU A 375 -26.11 -29.13 -27.68
N ASP A 376 -26.48 -30.00 -26.72
CA ASP A 376 -25.89 -29.95 -25.37
C ASP A 376 -24.38 -30.24 -25.39
N LEU A 377 -23.93 -31.14 -26.27
CA LEU A 377 -22.52 -31.43 -26.46
C LEU A 377 -21.75 -30.20 -26.99
N SER A 378 -22.31 -29.49 -27.97
CA SER A 378 -21.72 -28.24 -28.47
C SER A 378 -21.57 -27.20 -27.36
N ARG A 379 -22.59 -27.05 -26.51
CA ARG A 379 -22.55 -26.12 -25.36
C ARG A 379 -21.48 -26.54 -24.34
N LYS A 380 -21.31 -27.84 -24.06
CA LYS A 380 -20.24 -28.35 -23.19
C LYS A 380 -18.86 -28.08 -23.77
N ASP A 381 -18.66 -28.30 -25.06
CA ASP A 381 -17.39 -28.02 -25.73
C ASP A 381 -17.04 -26.51 -25.67
N GLU A 382 -18.03 -25.62 -25.87
CA GLU A 382 -17.87 -24.17 -25.66
C GLU A 382 -17.50 -23.83 -24.20
N ALA A 383 -18.18 -24.42 -23.21
CA ALA A 383 -17.88 -24.21 -21.79
C ALA A 383 -16.47 -24.67 -21.41
N VAL A 384 -16.00 -25.79 -21.98
CA VAL A 384 -14.62 -26.27 -21.80
C VAL A 384 -13.62 -25.27 -22.38
N ALA A 385 -13.90 -24.73 -23.57
CA ALA A 385 -13.03 -23.74 -24.21
C ALA A 385 -12.94 -22.43 -23.40
N LEU A 386 -14.07 -21.93 -22.89
CA LEU A 386 -14.09 -20.75 -22.01
C LEU A 386 -13.25 -20.98 -20.75
N MET A 387 -13.39 -22.15 -20.12
CA MET A 387 -12.61 -22.50 -18.94
C MET A 387 -11.11 -22.61 -19.23
N GLN A 388 -10.71 -23.17 -20.38
CA GLN A 388 -9.31 -23.18 -20.80
C GLN A 388 -8.77 -21.76 -20.97
N ARG A 389 -9.55 -20.87 -21.59
CA ARG A 389 -9.20 -19.46 -21.72
C ARG A 389 -9.06 -18.76 -20.37
N CYS A 390 -9.95 -19.01 -19.40
CA CYS A 390 -9.78 -18.50 -18.03
C CYS A 390 -8.46 -18.98 -17.41
N GLN A 391 -8.11 -20.26 -17.58
CA GLN A 391 -6.83 -20.80 -17.10
C GLN A 391 -5.63 -20.13 -17.76
N GLU A 392 -5.70 -19.82 -19.05
CA GLU A 392 -4.64 -19.11 -19.78
C GLU A 392 -4.50 -17.65 -19.34
N VAL A 393 -5.61 -16.94 -19.19
CA VAL A 393 -5.65 -15.56 -18.68
C VAL A 393 -5.01 -15.48 -17.28
N ARG A 394 -5.30 -16.45 -16.41
CA ARG A 394 -4.69 -16.52 -15.07
C ARG A 394 -3.19 -16.78 -15.08
N LYS A 395 -2.61 -17.41 -16.11
CA LYS A 395 -1.15 -17.57 -16.21
C LYS A 395 -0.43 -16.22 -16.30
N ARG A 396 -1.11 -15.13 -16.71
CA ARG A 396 -0.54 -13.78 -16.71
C ARG A 396 -0.15 -13.31 -15.30
N ILE A 397 -0.91 -13.70 -14.27
CA ILE A 397 -0.58 -13.38 -12.86
C ILE A 397 0.77 -14.01 -12.48
N ALA A 398 0.97 -15.29 -12.82
CA ALA A 398 2.21 -15.99 -12.53
C ALA A 398 3.41 -15.44 -13.33
N ALA A 399 3.19 -15.06 -14.59
CA ALA A 399 4.22 -14.47 -15.44
C ALA A 399 4.64 -13.05 -15.02
N ALA A 400 3.77 -12.32 -14.33
CA ALA A 400 4.03 -10.97 -13.84
C ALA A 400 4.72 -10.91 -12.47
N LYS A 401 4.85 -12.05 -11.75
CA LYS A 401 5.64 -12.09 -10.51
C LYS A 401 7.11 -11.83 -10.88
N PRO A 402 7.73 -10.72 -10.44
CA PRO A 402 9.12 -10.48 -10.72
C PRO A 402 9.96 -11.56 -10.03
N ASP A 403 10.89 -12.17 -10.77
CA ASP A 403 11.93 -13.00 -10.19
C ASP A 403 12.64 -12.15 -9.12
N HIS A 404 12.56 -12.57 -7.85
CA HIS A 404 13.26 -11.94 -6.71
C HIS A 404 14.80 -12.02 -6.81
N ARG A 405 15.38 -12.16 -8.01
CA ARG A 405 16.82 -12.29 -8.27
C ARG A 405 17.44 -11.16 -9.09
N SER A 406 16.68 -10.15 -9.53
CA SER A 406 17.27 -8.98 -10.18
C SER A 406 16.60 -7.67 -9.74
N SER A 407 16.95 -7.18 -8.55
CA SER A 407 16.89 -5.75 -8.24
C SER A 407 18.32 -5.22 -8.23
N GLY A 408 18.76 -4.78 -9.41
CA GLY A 408 19.90 -3.89 -9.56
C GLY A 408 19.43 -2.73 -10.42
N THR A 409 19.64 -1.52 -9.90
CA THR A 409 19.33 -0.19 -10.49
C THR A 409 18.05 0.46 -9.99
N VAL A 410 18.12 0.97 -8.76
CA VAL A 410 17.30 2.11 -8.34
C VAL A 410 17.80 3.33 -9.11
N VAL A 411 16.95 3.92 -9.96
CA VAL A 411 17.20 5.25 -10.52
C VAL A 411 16.66 6.26 -9.51
N PRO A 412 17.51 7.13 -8.92
CA PRO A 412 17.01 8.13 -7.99
C PRO A 412 16.23 9.19 -8.76
N LEU A 413 14.96 9.40 -8.39
CA LEU A 413 14.22 10.58 -8.77
C LEU A 413 14.91 11.79 -8.12
N THR A 414 15.44 12.66 -8.98
CA THR A 414 16.08 13.91 -8.58
C THR A 414 15.06 14.82 -7.91
N ASN A 415 15.14 14.94 -6.59
CA ASN A 415 14.49 16.02 -5.85
C ASN A 415 15.18 17.34 -6.21
N SER A 416 14.48 18.18 -6.97
CA SER A 416 14.80 19.60 -7.15
C SER A 416 14.48 20.36 -5.85
N SER A 417 15.37 20.27 -4.87
CA SER A 417 15.37 21.19 -3.74
C SER A 417 16.45 22.24 -3.99
N GLY A 418 16.01 23.44 -4.38
CA GLY A 418 16.86 24.60 -4.61
C GLY A 418 17.56 25.00 -3.32
N ARG A 419 18.78 24.50 -3.12
CA ARG A 419 19.72 25.02 -2.11
C ARG A 419 20.35 26.29 -2.66
N HIS A 420 19.94 27.45 -2.13
CA HIS A 420 20.76 28.64 -2.20
C HIS A 420 22.01 28.41 -1.34
N ALA A 421 23.14 28.22 -2.01
CA ALA A 421 24.46 28.28 -1.41
C ALA A 421 24.71 29.74 -0.98
N VAL A 422 24.67 30.01 0.32
CA VAL A 422 25.25 31.22 0.88
C VAL A 422 26.76 30.97 0.97
N THR A 423 27.47 31.57 0.03
CA THR A 423 28.93 31.70 0.03
C THR A 423 29.40 32.41 1.29
N LYS A 424 30.33 31.76 2.00
CA LYS A 424 31.19 32.41 3.00
C LYS A 424 32.00 33.53 2.32
N ALA A 425 31.97 34.71 2.90
CA ALA A 425 33.01 35.74 2.82
C ALA A 425 33.31 36.19 4.25
#